data_AF-A0A6L3ERW1-F1
#
_entry.id   AF-A0A6L3ERW1-F1
#
_cell.length_a   1.000
_cell.length_b   1.000
_cell.length_c   1.000
_cell.angle_alpha   90.00
_cell.angle_beta   90.00
_cell.angle_gamma   90.00
#
_symmetry.space_group_name_H-M   'P 1'
#
loop_
_entity.id
_entity.type
_entity.pdbx_description
1 polymer ?
#
loop_
_entity_poly.entity_id
_entity_poly.type
_entity_poly.pdbx_seq_one_letter_code
_entity_poly.pdbx_strand_id
1 'polypeptide(L)'
;MEIHEQKTQFYNRRPFRKSAVSPEPSPPTTNNLDTLWFPIPKHERQRWQLPSLKSLLLGFTITVMFSLLVVAASGAALFYNSPIIFPGVTVLDVELGTQTKTAAATALQANWHEQTINLTTLNASWDITLAELGISLDVPATITQAHTQGRTLDSWQQIINNRGTVPVQPVWQMDIAIADAFLQEKADELAISAQDARVDIVNGRVLIIPAIPGQAL
;
A
#
# COMPACT_ATOMS: atom_id res chain seq x y z
N MET A 1 -30.29 19.74 -3.13
CA MET A 1 -30.62 20.22 -4.49
C MET A 1 -29.87 21.54 -4.65
N GLU A 2 -28.58 21.44 -4.93
CA GLU A 2 -27.63 22.56 -4.94
C GLU A 2 -27.48 23.07 -6.37
N ILE A 3 -27.81 24.35 -6.56
CA ILE A 3 -27.76 25.04 -7.84
C ILE A 3 -26.46 25.83 -7.85
N HIS A 4 -25.45 25.35 -8.58
CA HIS A 4 -24.21 26.07 -8.78
C HIS A 4 -24.35 27.14 -9.86
N GLU A 5 -24.06 28.38 -9.45
CA GLU A 5 -24.09 29.61 -10.22
C GLU A 5 -23.13 29.60 -11.42
N GLN A 6 -23.65 29.93 -12.60
CA GLN A 6 -22.86 30.21 -13.80
C GLN A 6 -22.26 31.62 -13.72
N LYS A 7 -20.92 31.71 -13.68
CA LYS A 7 -20.18 32.97 -13.88
C LYS A 7 -20.30 33.44 -15.33
N THR A 8 -21.07 34.50 -15.53
CA THR A 8 -21.18 35.26 -16.78
C THR A 8 -19.89 36.05 -17.05
N GLN A 9 -19.26 35.77 -18.20
CA GLN A 9 -18.13 36.55 -18.71
C GLN A 9 -18.62 37.86 -19.32
N PHE A 10 -18.19 38.98 -18.73
CA PHE A 10 -18.48 40.32 -19.19
C PHE A 10 -17.71 40.65 -20.48
N TYR A 11 -18.46 41.01 -21.51
CA TYR A 11 -17.98 41.43 -22.84
C TYR A 11 -17.52 42.89 -22.79
N ASN A 12 -16.20 43.13 -22.91
CA ASN A 12 -15.61 44.46 -22.85
C ASN A 12 -15.74 45.17 -24.21
N ARG A 13 -16.77 46.02 -24.37
CA ARG A 13 -16.95 46.89 -25.54
C ARG A 13 -16.00 48.09 -25.48
N ARG A 14 -15.12 48.22 -26.47
CA ARG A 14 -14.29 49.42 -26.66
C ARG A 14 -15.17 50.62 -27.06
N PRO A 15 -14.93 51.83 -26.52
CA PRO A 15 -15.73 53.00 -26.88
C PRO A 15 -15.35 53.56 -28.26
N PHE A 16 -16.39 53.97 -28.98
CA PHE A 16 -16.31 54.71 -30.25
C PHE A 16 -15.61 56.06 -30.05
N ARG A 17 -14.57 56.31 -30.84
CA ARG A 17 -13.87 57.60 -30.92
C ARG A 17 -14.71 58.56 -31.79
N LYS A 18 -15.14 59.68 -31.21
CA LYS A 18 -15.79 60.79 -31.91
C LYS A 18 -14.87 61.34 -33.01
N SER A 19 -15.33 61.32 -34.25
CA SER A 19 -14.70 62.03 -35.37
C SER A 19 -14.87 63.53 -35.18
N ALA A 20 -13.75 64.25 -35.04
CA ALA A 20 -13.74 65.70 -35.14
C ALA A 20 -13.90 66.10 -36.61
N VAL A 21 -14.82 67.02 -36.86
CA VAL A 21 -15.07 67.68 -38.14
C VAL A 21 -13.84 68.52 -38.49
N SER A 22 -13.23 68.24 -39.64
CA SER A 22 -12.14 69.04 -40.19
C SER A 22 -12.71 70.06 -41.18
N PRO A 23 -12.31 71.34 -41.14
CA PRO A 23 -12.77 72.33 -42.11
C PRO A 23 -12.16 72.08 -43.50
N GLU A 24 -12.95 72.44 -44.49
CA GLU A 24 -12.79 72.35 -45.94
C GLU A 24 -11.46 72.95 -46.45
N PRO A 25 -10.69 72.23 -47.30
CA PRO A 25 -9.46 72.74 -47.88
C PRO A 25 -9.73 73.59 -49.13
N SER A 26 -8.99 74.69 -49.25
CA SER A 26 -8.95 75.58 -50.42
C SER A 26 -8.48 74.86 -51.71
N PRO A 27 -8.89 75.34 -52.90
CA PRO A 27 -8.54 74.68 -54.17
C PRO A 27 -7.05 74.84 -54.51
N PRO A 28 -6.39 73.81 -55.08
CA PRO A 28 -4.99 73.88 -55.45
C PRO A 28 -4.76 74.74 -56.70
N THR A 29 -3.84 75.69 -56.57
CA THR A 29 -3.22 76.44 -57.67
C THR A 29 -2.19 75.56 -58.39
N THR A 30 -2.34 75.49 -59.72
CA THR A 30 -1.40 75.11 -60.79
C THR A 30 -0.04 74.45 -60.45
N ASN A 31 0.21 73.35 -61.16
CA ASN A 31 1.50 72.92 -61.74
C ASN A 31 2.65 72.58 -60.79
N ASN A 32 2.75 71.29 -60.44
CA ASN A 32 4.03 70.59 -60.41
C ASN A 32 3.77 69.09 -60.58
N LEU A 33 4.11 68.55 -61.75
CA LEU A 33 4.08 67.10 -62.05
C LEU A 33 5.39 66.40 -61.68
N ASP A 34 6.27 67.09 -60.93
CA ASP A 34 7.51 66.52 -60.45
C ASP A 34 7.41 66.32 -58.94
N THR A 35 7.60 65.07 -58.49
CA THR A 35 7.82 64.62 -57.10
C THR A 35 6.62 64.36 -56.18
N LEU A 36 5.69 63.51 -56.61
CA LEU A 36 4.93 62.68 -55.65
C LEU A 36 5.75 61.44 -55.26
N TRP A 37 6.78 61.64 -54.45
CA TRP A 37 7.50 60.55 -53.78
C TRP A 37 6.68 60.06 -52.59
N PHE A 38 5.91 59.00 -52.78
CA PHE A 38 5.32 58.27 -51.67
C PHE A 38 6.38 57.29 -51.11
N PRO A 39 6.78 57.38 -49.83
CA PRO A 39 7.59 56.33 -49.24
C PRO A 39 6.76 55.05 -49.24
N ILE A 40 7.11 54.09 -50.10
CA ILE A 40 6.55 52.75 -50.06
C ILE A 40 6.83 52.25 -48.63
N PRO A 41 5.80 51.97 -47.80
CA PRO A 41 6.04 51.37 -46.51
C PRO A 41 6.75 50.06 -46.80
N LYS A 42 8.01 49.94 -46.37
CA LYS A 42 8.70 48.66 -46.35
C LYS A 42 7.88 47.81 -45.39
N HIS A 43 6.96 47.01 -45.93
CA HIS A 43 6.46 45.85 -45.23
C HIS A 43 7.71 45.03 -44.92
N GLU A 44 8.26 45.20 -43.73
CA GLU A 44 9.09 44.19 -43.11
C GLU A 44 8.24 42.93 -43.19
N ARG A 45 8.56 42.11 -44.19
CA ARG A 45 8.10 40.74 -44.25
C ARG A 45 8.60 40.17 -42.96
N GLN A 46 7.72 40.15 -41.96
CA GLN A 46 7.93 39.48 -40.70
C GLN A 46 8.31 38.07 -41.13
N ARG A 47 9.61 37.81 -41.18
CA ARG A 47 10.13 36.51 -41.56
C ARG A 47 9.69 35.67 -40.38
N TRP A 48 8.60 34.93 -40.56
CA TRP A 48 8.21 33.87 -39.66
C TRP A 48 9.43 32.96 -39.64
N GLN A 49 10.30 33.19 -38.66
CA GLN A 49 11.52 32.43 -38.48
C GLN A 49 11.01 31.04 -38.14
N LEU A 50 10.97 30.19 -39.17
CA LEU A 50 10.68 28.78 -38.97
C LEU A 50 11.61 28.33 -37.86
N PRO A 51 11.08 27.66 -36.82
CA PRO A 51 11.89 27.23 -35.70
C PRO A 51 13.07 26.46 -36.24
N SER A 52 14.27 26.81 -35.80
CA SER A 52 15.48 26.11 -36.20
C SER A 52 15.28 24.59 -36.01
N LEU A 53 15.82 23.76 -36.91
CA LEU A 53 15.73 22.30 -36.79
C LEU A 53 16.13 21.82 -35.38
N LYS A 54 17.04 22.54 -34.71
CA LYS A 54 17.48 22.30 -33.34
C LYS A 54 16.38 22.49 -32.29
N SER A 55 15.54 23.53 -32.41
CA SER A 55 14.41 23.73 -31.49
C SER A 55 13.29 22.71 -31.70
N LEU A 56 13.11 22.21 -32.93
CA LEU A 56 12.18 21.10 -33.20
C LEU A 56 12.69 19.78 -32.60
N LEU A 57 13.98 19.48 -32.74
CA LEU A 57 14.61 18.30 -32.14
C LEU A 57 14.55 18.35 -30.61
N LEU A 58 14.86 19.50 -29.99
CA LEU A 58 14.77 19.67 -28.55
C LEU A 58 13.33 19.47 -28.04
N GLY A 59 12.36 20.09 -28.70
CA GLY A 59 10.94 19.91 -28.38
C GLY A 59 10.51 18.46 -28.46
N PHE A 60 10.88 17.76 -29.54
CA PHE A 60 10.60 16.34 -29.70
C PHE A 60 11.21 15.48 -28.58
N THR A 61 12.47 15.74 -28.22
CA THR A 61 13.16 14.98 -27.17
C THR A 61 12.48 15.17 -25.81
N ILE A 62 12.08 16.40 -25.49
CA ILE A 62 11.34 16.71 -24.26
C ILE A 62 9.97 16.02 -24.28
N THR A 63 9.25 16.06 -25.40
CA THR A 63 7.95 15.39 -25.53
C THR A 63 8.07 13.88 -25.35
N VAL A 64 9.08 13.24 -25.95
CA VAL A 64 9.32 11.79 -25.79
C VAL A 64 9.68 11.45 -24.35
N MET A 65 10.57 12.22 -23.71
CA MET A 65 10.93 12.00 -22.31
C MET A 65 9.72 12.18 -21.38
N PHE A 66 8.90 13.20 -21.63
CA PHE A 66 7.69 13.45 -20.87
C PHE A 66 6.65 12.33 -21.08
N SER A 67 6.46 11.84 -22.32
CA SER A 67 5.52 10.76 -22.57
C SER A 67 5.96 9.46 -21.88
N LEU A 68 7.26 9.15 -21.89
CA LEU A 68 7.83 8.03 -21.15
C LEU A 68 7.54 8.15 -19.64
N LEU A 69 7.72 9.35 -19.08
CA LEU A 69 7.47 9.60 -17.67
C LEU A 69 5.98 9.46 -17.32
N VAL A 70 5.08 9.94 -18.17
CA VAL A 70 3.63 9.76 -18.00
C VAL A 70 3.25 8.28 -18.07
N VAL A 71 3.76 7.53 -19.05
CA VAL A 71 3.49 6.07 -19.16
C VAL A 71 3.99 5.33 -17.93
N ALA A 72 5.20 5.64 -17.45
CA ALA A 72 5.75 5.05 -16.23
C ALA A 72 4.92 5.39 -14.99
N ALA A 73 4.53 6.66 -14.82
CA ALA A 73 3.71 7.10 -13.70
C ALA A 73 2.30 6.47 -13.73
N SER A 74 1.67 6.37 -14.90
CA SER A 74 0.39 5.69 -15.06
C SER A 74 0.49 4.20 -14.76
N GLY A 75 1.53 3.52 -15.25
CA GLY A 75 1.79 2.11 -14.93
C GLY A 75 1.98 1.89 -13.43
N ALA A 76 2.78 2.74 -12.78
CA ALA A 76 2.97 2.70 -11.33
C ALA A 76 1.67 2.94 -10.55
N ALA A 77 0.84 3.90 -10.98
CA ALA A 77 -0.43 4.20 -10.34
C ALA A 77 -1.44 3.03 -10.44
N LEU A 78 -1.51 2.37 -11.59
CA LEU A 78 -2.35 1.19 -11.79
C LEU A 78 -1.88 0.01 -10.92
N PHE A 79 -0.57 -0.19 -10.80
CA PHE A 79 -0.01 -1.23 -9.95
C PHE A 79 -0.23 -0.96 -8.46
N TYR A 80 -0.06 0.30 -8.04
CA TYR A 80 -0.28 0.72 -6.66
C TYR A 80 -1.72 0.49 -6.21
N ASN A 81 -2.68 0.78 -7.09
CA ASN A 81 -4.11 0.58 -6.84
C ASN A 81 -4.61 -0.86 -7.02
N SER A 82 -3.74 -1.77 -7.50
CA SER A 82 -4.12 -3.17 -7.69
C SER A 82 -4.42 -3.86 -6.35
N PRO A 83 -5.52 -4.63 -6.24
CA PRO A 83 -5.83 -5.42 -5.04
C PRO A 83 -4.93 -6.66 -4.90
N ILE A 84 -4.01 -6.90 -5.84
CA ILE A 84 -3.13 -8.07 -5.89
C ILE A 84 -1.89 -7.85 -5.01
N ILE A 85 -1.54 -8.89 -4.24
CA ILE A 85 -0.33 -8.97 -3.42
C ILE A 85 0.88 -9.29 -4.31
N PHE A 86 2.03 -8.69 -4.00
CA PHE A 86 3.25 -8.83 -4.79
C PHE A 86 3.69 -10.32 -4.89
N PRO A 87 4.16 -10.80 -6.05
CA PRO A 87 4.62 -12.18 -6.19
C PRO A 87 5.74 -12.54 -5.21
N GLY A 88 5.75 -13.78 -4.71
CA GLY A 88 6.76 -14.25 -3.76
C GLY A 88 6.57 -13.80 -2.30
N VAL A 89 5.49 -13.06 -1.99
CA VAL A 89 5.11 -12.76 -0.59
C VAL A 89 4.58 -14.02 0.08
N THR A 90 5.17 -14.38 1.22
CA THR A 90 4.83 -15.56 2.01
C THR A 90 4.55 -15.17 3.47
N VAL A 91 3.50 -15.73 4.07
CA VAL A 91 3.16 -15.56 5.50
C VAL A 91 2.90 -16.94 6.08
N LEU A 92 3.58 -17.31 7.18
CA LEU A 92 3.40 -18.61 7.82
C LEU A 92 3.51 -19.78 6.83
N ASP A 93 4.51 -19.72 5.94
CA ASP A 93 4.73 -20.69 4.85
C ASP A 93 3.59 -20.79 3.81
N VAL A 94 2.59 -19.91 3.88
CA VAL A 94 1.55 -19.76 2.86
C VAL A 94 1.99 -18.73 1.83
N GLU A 95 2.03 -19.12 0.56
CA GLU A 95 2.27 -18.20 -0.55
C GLU A 95 1.01 -17.35 -0.82
N LEU A 96 1.10 -16.06 -0.47
CA LEU A 96 0.02 -15.09 -0.69
C LEU A 96 0.23 -14.26 -1.97
N GLY A 97 1.42 -14.33 -2.55
CA GLY A 97 1.75 -13.61 -3.78
C GLY A 97 0.80 -13.94 -4.92
N THR A 98 0.56 -12.96 -5.80
CA THR A 98 -0.38 -13.04 -6.94
C THR A 98 -1.86 -13.17 -6.58
N GLN A 99 -2.20 -13.37 -5.30
CA GLN A 99 -3.59 -13.43 -4.85
C GLN A 99 -4.14 -12.03 -4.58
N THR A 100 -5.47 -11.89 -4.66
CA THR A 100 -6.16 -10.70 -4.15
C THR A 100 -6.18 -10.73 -2.63
N LYS A 101 -6.31 -9.56 -1.98
CA LYS A 101 -6.45 -9.46 -0.52
C LYS A 101 -7.49 -10.42 0.07
N THR A 102 -8.63 -10.59 -0.60
CA THR A 102 -9.72 -11.45 -0.13
C THR A 102 -9.38 -12.93 -0.26
N ALA A 103 -8.81 -13.36 -1.38
CA ALA A 103 -8.38 -14.74 -1.56
C ALA A 103 -7.24 -15.11 -0.58
N ALA A 104 -6.26 -14.22 -0.44
CA ALA A 104 -5.16 -14.37 0.50
C ALA A 104 -5.64 -14.43 1.95
N ALA A 105 -6.62 -13.61 2.33
CA ALA A 105 -7.23 -13.66 3.66
C ALA A 105 -7.88 -15.02 3.93
N THR A 106 -8.62 -15.57 2.97
CA THR A 106 -9.24 -16.90 3.11
C THR A 106 -8.19 -18.00 3.21
N ALA A 107 -7.16 -17.97 2.37
CA ALA A 107 -6.07 -18.96 2.40
C ALA A 107 -5.29 -18.92 3.71
N LEU A 108 -4.96 -17.72 4.19
CA LEU A 108 -4.26 -17.52 5.46
C LEU A 108 -5.13 -17.95 6.66
N GLN A 109 -6.42 -17.61 6.66
CA GLN A 109 -7.34 -18.02 7.71
C GLN A 109 -7.50 -19.54 7.77
N ALA A 110 -7.58 -20.21 6.61
CA ALA A 110 -7.66 -21.66 6.54
C ALA A 110 -6.39 -22.31 7.11
N ASN A 111 -5.21 -21.86 6.68
CA ASN A 111 -3.95 -22.37 7.20
C ASN A 111 -3.81 -22.14 8.71
N TRP A 112 -4.22 -20.97 9.23
CA TRP A 112 -4.14 -20.69 10.67
C TRP A 112 -4.97 -21.65 11.53
N HIS A 113 -6.14 -22.08 11.07
CA HIS A 113 -6.96 -23.05 11.81
C HIS A 113 -6.36 -24.45 11.85
N GLU A 114 -5.52 -24.79 10.88
CA GLU A 114 -4.83 -26.08 10.83
C GLU A 114 -3.55 -26.09 11.70
N GLN A 115 -3.11 -24.93 12.18
CA GLN A 115 -1.92 -24.83 13.03
C GLN A 115 -2.19 -25.41 14.43
N THR A 116 -1.33 -26.35 14.83
CA THR A 116 -1.32 -26.93 16.16
C THR A 116 0.06 -26.79 16.80
N ILE A 117 0.08 -26.69 18.12
CA ILE A 117 1.28 -26.73 18.94
C ILE A 117 1.25 -28.03 19.73
N ASN A 118 2.33 -28.80 19.63
CA ASN A 118 2.52 -29.95 20.51
C ASN A 118 3.06 -29.48 21.86
N LEU A 119 2.28 -29.65 22.92
CA LEU A 119 2.76 -29.51 24.29
C LEU A 119 3.24 -30.88 24.77
N THR A 120 4.54 -31.01 25.04
CA THR A 120 5.14 -32.23 25.57
C THR A 120 5.54 -32.05 27.03
N THR A 121 5.18 -33.01 27.87
CA THR A 121 5.63 -33.14 29.26
C THR A 121 6.33 -34.49 29.46
N LEU A 122 6.79 -34.78 30.68
CA LEU A 122 7.46 -36.05 30.99
C LEU A 122 6.58 -37.28 30.73
N ASN A 123 5.27 -37.16 30.95
CA ASN A 123 4.33 -38.30 30.94
C ASN A 123 3.20 -38.17 29.91
N ALA A 124 3.05 -37.01 29.26
CA ALA A 124 1.94 -36.75 28.33
C ALA A 124 2.37 -35.81 27.20
N SER A 125 1.68 -35.93 26.06
CA SER A 125 1.83 -35.02 24.92
C SER A 125 0.43 -34.74 24.36
N TRP A 126 0.16 -33.47 24.07
CA TRP A 126 -1.12 -33.01 23.52
C TRP A 126 -0.87 -32.14 22.30
N ASP A 127 -1.67 -32.35 21.25
CA ASP A 127 -1.75 -31.43 20.12
C ASP A 127 -2.87 -30.43 20.39
N ILE A 128 -2.51 -29.16 20.51
CA ILE A 128 -3.40 -28.09 20.93
C ILE A 128 -3.47 -27.05 19.82
N THR A 129 -4.68 -26.59 19.53
CA THR A 129 -4.89 -25.55 18.53
C THR A 129 -4.48 -24.19 19.09
N LEU A 130 -4.06 -23.28 18.22
CA LEU A 130 -3.72 -21.90 18.63
C LEU A 130 -4.90 -21.17 19.29
N ALA A 131 -6.13 -21.48 18.86
CA ALA A 131 -7.35 -20.90 19.41
C ALA A 131 -7.61 -21.33 20.87
N GLU A 132 -7.30 -22.57 21.24
CA GLU A 132 -7.41 -23.06 22.63
C GLU A 132 -6.43 -22.34 23.57
N LEU A 133 -5.28 -21.92 23.06
CA LEU A 133 -4.30 -21.10 23.79
C LEU A 133 -4.64 -19.61 23.79
N GLY A 134 -5.80 -19.22 23.25
CA GLY A 134 -6.20 -17.81 23.13
C GLY A 134 -5.36 -17.03 22.11
N ILE A 135 -4.63 -17.69 21.23
CA ILE A 135 -3.83 -17.04 20.18
C ILE A 135 -4.70 -16.86 18.94
N SER A 136 -4.89 -15.60 18.54
CA SER A 136 -5.69 -15.20 17.40
C SER A 136 -4.85 -14.43 16.38
N LEU A 137 -5.12 -14.67 15.09
CA LEU A 137 -4.47 -13.99 13.99
C LEU A 137 -5.29 -12.77 13.55
N ASP A 138 -4.65 -11.61 13.48
CA ASP A 138 -5.21 -10.43 12.83
C ASP A 138 -4.94 -10.52 11.32
N VAL A 139 -5.83 -11.24 10.63
CA VAL A 139 -5.77 -11.40 9.17
C VAL A 139 -5.81 -10.05 8.45
N PRO A 140 -6.74 -9.12 8.74
CA PRO A 140 -6.78 -7.82 8.07
C PRO A 140 -5.47 -7.04 8.17
N ALA A 141 -4.84 -6.99 9.36
CA ALA A 141 -3.57 -6.30 9.55
C ALA A 141 -2.44 -7.01 8.79
N THR A 142 -2.37 -8.33 8.89
CA THR A 142 -1.35 -9.14 8.22
C THR A 142 -1.43 -9.02 6.70
N ILE A 143 -2.63 -9.09 6.12
CA ILE A 143 -2.86 -8.92 4.68
C ILE A 143 -2.54 -7.51 4.22
N THR A 144 -2.81 -6.50 5.05
CA THR A 144 -2.42 -5.11 4.75
C THR A 144 -0.91 -4.99 4.69
N GLN A 145 -0.18 -5.55 5.66
CA GLN A 145 1.28 -5.58 5.66
C GLN A 145 1.85 -6.36 4.46
N ALA A 146 1.27 -7.50 4.11
CA ALA A 146 1.64 -8.28 2.94
C ALA A 146 1.42 -7.51 1.63
N HIS A 147 0.31 -6.77 1.52
CA HIS A 147 0.00 -5.96 0.33
C HIS A 147 0.95 -4.76 0.18
N THR A 148 1.47 -4.21 1.26
CA THR A 148 2.46 -3.11 1.17
C THR A 148 3.82 -3.56 0.60
N GLN A 149 4.11 -4.86 0.60
CA GLN A 149 5.35 -5.38 0.02
C GLN A 149 5.41 -5.15 -1.51
N GLY A 150 6.60 -4.84 -2.01
CA GLY A 150 6.84 -4.47 -3.42
C GLY A 150 6.36 -3.07 -3.80
N ARG A 151 5.81 -2.29 -2.85
CA ARG A 151 5.31 -0.92 -3.07
C ARG A 151 6.16 0.15 -2.39
N THR A 152 7.08 -0.25 -1.51
CA THR A 152 8.01 0.65 -0.79
C THR A 152 9.45 0.36 -1.19
N LEU A 153 10.33 1.36 -1.13
CA LEU A 153 11.74 1.19 -1.50
C LEU A 153 12.43 0.10 -0.65
N ASP A 154 12.13 0.07 0.65
CA ASP A 154 12.69 -0.93 1.57
C ASP A 154 12.29 -2.36 1.19
N SER A 155 11.05 -2.55 0.74
CA SER A 155 10.58 -3.87 0.29
C SER A 155 11.32 -4.35 -0.96
N TRP A 156 11.70 -3.44 -1.87
CA TRP A 156 12.49 -3.79 -3.07
C TRP A 156 13.87 -4.32 -2.72
N GLN A 157 14.53 -3.74 -1.72
CA GLN A 157 15.83 -4.23 -1.26
C GLN A 157 15.71 -5.65 -0.68
N GLN A 158 14.65 -5.91 0.10
CA GLN A 158 14.39 -7.25 0.64
C GLN A 158 14.12 -8.28 -0.47
N ILE A 159 13.31 -7.92 -1.48
CA ILE A 159 13.03 -8.79 -2.64
C ILE A 159 14.33 -9.20 -3.34
N ILE A 160 15.23 -8.24 -3.60
CA ILE A 160 16.50 -8.50 -4.28
C ILE A 160 17.39 -9.43 -3.43
N ASN A 161 17.53 -9.14 -2.14
CA ASN A 161 18.36 -9.91 -1.23
C ASN A 161 17.85 -11.35 -1.05
N ASN A 162 16.53 -11.53 -1.06
CA ASN A 162 15.86 -12.81 -0.83
C ASN A 162 15.48 -13.53 -2.13
N ARG A 163 16.09 -13.17 -3.27
CA ARG A 163 15.88 -13.84 -4.58
C ARG A 163 14.41 -13.92 -5.00
N GLY A 164 13.60 -12.92 -4.66
CA GLY A 164 12.18 -12.86 -5.00
C GLY A 164 11.22 -13.31 -3.90
N THR A 165 11.69 -13.92 -2.81
CA THR A 165 10.83 -14.31 -1.68
C THR A 165 10.75 -13.19 -0.64
N VAL A 166 9.54 -12.87 -0.18
CA VAL A 166 9.32 -11.84 0.83
C VAL A 166 8.55 -12.42 2.01
N PRO A 167 9.26 -12.92 3.04
CA PRO A 167 8.60 -13.39 4.25
C PRO A 167 8.02 -12.19 5.00
N VAL A 168 6.72 -12.25 5.28
CA VAL A 168 6.01 -11.25 6.07
C VAL A 168 5.60 -11.88 7.39
N GLN A 169 5.97 -11.22 8.47
CA GLN A 169 5.62 -11.65 9.81
C GLN A 169 4.10 -11.46 10.04
N PRO A 170 3.39 -12.47 10.55
CA PRO A 170 1.98 -12.35 10.88
C PRO A 170 1.78 -11.43 12.09
N VAL A 171 0.66 -10.72 12.09
CA VAL A 171 0.20 -9.94 13.25
C VAL A 171 -0.77 -10.82 14.03
N TRP A 172 -0.39 -11.22 15.23
CA TRP A 172 -1.20 -12.05 16.11
C TRP A 172 -1.31 -11.44 17.50
N GLN A 173 -2.32 -11.86 18.24
CA GLN A 173 -2.62 -11.42 19.59
C GLN A 173 -2.89 -12.64 20.45
N MET A 174 -2.53 -12.56 21.72
CA MET A 174 -2.72 -13.64 22.69
C MET A 174 -3.56 -13.14 23.85
N ASP A 175 -4.66 -13.84 24.13
CA ASP A 175 -5.44 -13.64 25.33
C ASP A 175 -4.81 -14.45 26.48
N ILE A 176 -4.11 -13.74 27.36
CA ILE A 176 -3.42 -14.34 28.50
C ILE A 176 -4.40 -15.01 29.46
N ALA A 177 -5.64 -14.50 29.59
CA ALA A 177 -6.62 -15.10 30.49
C ALA A 177 -7.10 -16.47 29.98
N ILE A 178 -7.28 -16.63 28.67
CA ILE A 178 -7.61 -17.92 28.06
C ILE A 178 -6.44 -18.88 28.19
N ALA A 179 -5.22 -18.41 27.91
CA ALA A 179 -4.02 -19.22 28.04
C ALA A 179 -3.80 -19.70 29.48
N ASP A 180 -3.94 -18.83 30.47
CA ASP A 180 -3.79 -19.17 31.89
C ASP A 180 -4.86 -20.17 32.32
N ALA A 181 -6.11 -19.99 31.92
CA ALA A 181 -7.19 -20.93 32.22
C ALA A 181 -6.93 -22.31 31.61
N PHE A 182 -6.48 -22.36 30.35
CA PHE A 182 -6.12 -23.60 29.68
C PHE A 182 -4.95 -24.31 30.38
N LEU A 183 -3.90 -23.56 30.74
CA LEU A 183 -2.73 -24.10 31.43
C LEU A 183 -3.09 -24.61 32.83
N GLN A 184 -3.96 -23.91 33.56
CA GLN A 184 -4.46 -24.36 34.87
C GLN A 184 -5.26 -25.66 34.76
N GLU A 185 -6.14 -25.77 33.76
CA GLU A 185 -6.88 -27.01 33.51
C GLU A 185 -5.94 -28.20 33.26
N LYS A 186 -4.88 -28.01 32.45
CA LYS A 186 -3.89 -29.05 32.18
C LYS A 186 -2.94 -29.31 33.35
N ALA A 187 -2.64 -28.30 34.14
CA ALA A 187 -1.88 -28.47 35.38
C ALA A 187 -2.64 -29.34 36.39
N ASP A 188 -3.94 -29.13 36.55
CA ASP A 188 -4.79 -29.94 37.44
C ASP A 188 -4.88 -31.40 36.96
N GLU A 189 -4.90 -31.65 35.64
CA GLU A 189 -4.85 -33.00 35.06
C GLU A 189 -3.53 -33.73 35.38
N LEU A 190 -2.42 -32.99 35.44
CA LEU A 190 -1.10 -33.52 35.76
C LEU A 190 -0.73 -33.48 37.25
N ALA A 191 -1.52 -32.81 38.08
CA ALA A 191 -1.22 -32.61 39.49
C ALA A 191 -1.24 -33.96 40.24
N ILE A 192 -0.06 -34.43 40.65
CA ILE A 192 0.05 -35.59 41.51
C ILE A 192 -0.05 -35.11 42.95
N SER A 193 -1.16 -35.41 43.62
CA SER A 193 -1.31 -35.13 45.05
C SER A 193 -0.25 -35.88 45.87
N ALA A 194 0.40 -35.18 46.79
CA ALA A 194 1.32 -35.80 47.73
C ALA A 194 0.59 -36.85 48.57
N GLN A 195 1.17 -38.04 48.72
CA GLN A 195 0.66 -39.08 49.59
C GLN A 195 1.65 -39.33 50.72
N ASP A 196 1.20 -39.15 51.96
CA ASP A 196 2.01 -39.41 53.15
C ASP A 196 2.37 -40.89 53.27
N ALA A 197 3.54 -41.16 53.85
CA ALA A 197 3.93 -42.52 54.19
C ALA A 197 2.96 -43.10 55.21
N ARG A 198 2.49 -44.33 54.96
CA ARG A 198 1.59 -45.05 55.87
C ARG A 198 2.26 -46.33 56.36
N VAL A 199 2.03 -46.65 57.61
CA VAL A 199 2.38 -47.94 58.20
C VAL A 199 1.11 -48.75 58.37
N ASP A 200 0.99 -49.86 57.63
CA ASP A 200 -0.12 -50.81 57.74
C ASP A 200 0.36 -52.11 58.38
N ILE A 201 -0.53 -52.78 59.13
CA ILE A 201 -0.23 -54.09 59.73
C ILE A 201 -1.10 -55.12 59.01
N VAL A 202 -0.47 -55.93 58.15
CA VAL A 202 -1.14 -56.98 57.39
C VAL A 202 -0.60 -58.33 57.84
N ASN A 203 -1.49 -59.21 58.34
CA ASN A 203 -1.13 -60.53 58.87
C ASN A 203 -0.07 -60.49 60.00
N GLY A 204 -0.13 -59.48 60.88
CA GLY A 204 0.79 -59.33 62.00
C GLY A 204 2.22 -58.89 61.62
N ARG A 205 2.45 -58.50 60.36
CA ARG A 205 3.70 -57.88 59.92
C ARG A 205 3.47 -56.41 59.60
N VAL A 206 4.44 -55.60 60.00
CA VAL A 206 4.47 -54.16 59.69
C VAL A 206 4.90 -54.00 58.23
N LEU A 207 4.03 -53.41 57.41
CA LEU A 207 4.30 -53.03 56.04
C LEU A 207 4.38 -51.50 55.96
N ILE A 208 5.53 -50.98 55.55
CA ILE A 208 5.73 -49.55 55.37
C ILE A 208 5.47 -49.22 53.91
N ILE A 209 4.44 -48.41 53.66
CA ILE A 209 4.14 -47.85 52.35
C ILE A 209 4.85 -46.49 52.29
N PRO A 210 5.86 -46.30 51.42
CA PRO A 210 6.62 -45.06 51.34
C PRO A 210 5.77 -43.90 50.83
N ALA A 211 6.14 -42.68 51.22
CA ALA A 211 5.48 -41.46 50.75
C ALA A 211 5.72 -41.24 49.25
N ILE A 212 4.72 -40.72 48.55
CA ILE A 212 4.85 -40.23 47.18
C ILE A 212 4.86 -38.70 47.26
N PRO A 213 6.00 -38.04 46.94
CA PRO A 213 6.04 -36.58 46.92
C PRO A 213 5.08 -36.05 45.86
N GLY A 214 4.33 -35.01 46.21
CA GLY A 214 3.42 -34.36 45.28
C GLY A 214 4.16 -33.56 44.22
N GLN A 215 3.54 -33.39 43.05
CA GLN A 215 4.07 -32.58 41.96
C GLN A 215 2.98 -31.62 41.48
N ALA A 216 3.27 -30.33 41.63
CA ALA A 216 2.51 -29.23 41.02
C ALA A 216 3.33 -28.64 39.86
N LEU A 217 2.64 -28.11 38.85
CA LEU A 217 3.22 -27.35 37.74
C LEU A 217 3.21 -25.85 38.03
#